data_AF-A0AAU3FRE2-F1
#
_entry.id   AF-A0AAU3FRE2-F1
#
_cell.length_a   1.000
_cell.length_b   1.000
_cell.length_c   1.000
_cell.angle_alpha   90.00
_cell.angle_beta   90.00
_cell.angle_gamma   90.00
#
_symmetry.space_group_name_H-M   'P 1'
#
loop_
_entity.id
_entity.type
_entity.pdbx_description
1 polymer ?
#
loop_
_entity_poly.entity_id
_entity_poly.type
_entity_poly.pdbx_seq_one_letter_code
_entity_poly.pdbx_strand_id
1 'polypeptide(L)' 'MTEPMILRARLAAPVEAVHRALTDPAELRVWLAEHAEVELPHRYAFWGRYTPEGDAPHQRLLHADERILGSSQMRV' A
#
# COMPACT_ATOMS: atom_id res chain seq x y z
N MET A 1 17.20 -1.89 -14.78
CA MET A 1 16.22 -2.23 -13.71
C MET A 1 16.93 -2.07 -12.39
N THR A 2 16.39 -1.31 -11.45
CA THR A 2 16.92 -1.29 -10.08
C THR A 2 16.54 -2.60 -9.41
N GLU A 3 17.45 -3.22 -8.67
CA GLU A 3 17.13 -4.43 -7.91
C GLU A 3 16.02 -4.15 -6.89
N PRO A 4 15.08 -5.09 -6.69
CA PRO A 4 14.01 -4.90 -5.72
C PRO A 4 14.60 -4.82 -4.30
N MET A 5 14.26 -3.75 -3.58
CA MET A 5 14.60 -3.61 -2.17
C MET A 5 13.69 -4.51 -1.33
N ILE A 6 14.28 -5.44 -0.58
CA ILE A 6 13.56 -6.31 0.36
C ILE A 6 13.72 -5.75 1.77
N LEU A 7 12.62 -5.28 2.36
CA LEU A 7 12.53 -4.83 3.75
C LEU A 7 11.91 -5.94 4.61
N ARG A 8 12.49 -6.21 5.78
CA ARG A 8 11.92 -7.13 6.78
C ARG A 8 11.89 -6.43 8.14
N ALA A 9 10.73 -6.45 8.78
CA ALA A 9 10.53 -5.89 10.12
C ALA A 9 9.81 -6.90 11.01
N ARG A 10 10.13 -6.88 12.31
CA ARG A 10 9.36 -7.59 13.34
C ARG A 10 8.57 -6.56 14.12
N LEU A 11 7.27 -6.79 14.25
CA LEU A 11 6.34 -5.87 14.90
C LEU A 11 5.72 -6.57 16.11
N ALA A 12 5.62 -5.85 17.23
CA ALA A 12 4.88 -6.31 18.41
C ALA A 12 3.38 -6.02 18.22
N ALA A 13 2.79 -6.52 17.13
CA ALA A 13 1.40 -6.29 16.75
C ALA A 13 0.78 -7.57 16.15
N PRO A 14 -0.52 -7.83 16.36
CA PRO A 14 -1.24 -8.90 15.66
C PRO A 14 -1.23 -8.71 14.14
N VAL A 15 -1.32 -9.81 13.39
CA VAL A 15 -1.32 -9.79 11.91
C VAL A 15 -2.51 -9.00 11.39
N GLU A 16 -3.67 -9.11 12.03
CA GLU A 16 -4.91 -8.43 11.66
C GLU A 16 -4.76 -6.91 11.78
N ALA A 17 -4.02 -6.44 12.80
CA ALA A 17 -3.75 -5.02 12.99
C ALA A 17 -2.81 -4.49 11.89
N VAL A 18 -1.80 -5.27 11.51
CA VAL A 18 -0.90 -4.92 10.39
C VAL A 18 -1.66 -4.92 9.07
N HIS A 19 -2.47 -5.95 8.81
CA HIS A 19 -3.30 -6.03 7.61
C HIS A 19 -4.25 -4.83 7.53
N ARG A 20 -4.92 -4.49 8.63
CA ARG A 20 -5.79 -3.29 8.68
C ARG A 20 -5.00 -2.01 8.43
N ALA A 21 -3.85 -1.81 9.05
CA ALA A 21 -3.02 -0.62 8.80
C ALA A 21 -2.64 -0.47 7.31
N LEU A 22 -2.46 -1.60 6.62
CA LEU A 22 -2.16 -1.64 5.19
C LEU A 22 -3.39 -1.55 4.27
N THR A 23 -4.62 -1.77 4.76
CA THR A 23 -5.82 -1.90 3.90
C THR A 23 -6.97 -0.98 4.28
N ASP A 24 -6.92 -0.32 5.44
CA ASP A 24 -7.87 0.70 5.85
C ASP A 24 -7.42 2.07 5.30
N PRO A 25 -8.24 2.73 4.45
CA PRO A 25 -7.84 4.00 3.84
C PRO A 25 -7.69 5.12 4.86
N ALA A 26 -8.37 5.07 6.01
CA ALA A 26 -8.16 6.04 7.08
C ALA A 26 -6.79 5.86 7.75
N GLU A 27 -6.39 4.61 8.03
CA GLU A 27 -5.05 4.31 8.57
C GLU A 27 -3.95 4.72 7.59
N LEU A 28 -4.04 4.33 6.31
CA LEU A 28 -3.05 4.66 5.28
C LEU A 28 -2.76 6.16 5.16
N ARG A 29 -3.81 6.99 5.30
CA ARG A 29 -3.71 8.44 5.24
C ARG A 29 -2.97 9.06 6.44
N VAL A 30 -2.85 8.32 7.54
CA VAL A 30 -2.13 8.77 8.73
C VAL A 30 -0.63 8.47 8.61
N TRP A 31 -0.26 7.28 8.09
CA TRP A 31 1.13 6.80 8.19
C TRP A 31 1.90 6.72 6.86
N LEU A 32 1.22 6.63 5.70
CA LEU A 32 1.88 6.32 4.42
C LEU A 32 1.76 7.42 3.37
N ALA A 33 0.55 7.91 3.13
CA ALA A 33 0.24 8.75 1.97
C ALA A 33 -0.75 9.85 2.33
N GLU A 34 -0.88 10.87 1.49
CA GLU A 34 -1.86 11.94 1.70
C GLU A 34 -3.27 11.49 1.33
N HIS A 35 -3.37 10.68 0.27
CA HIS A 35 -4.61 10.13 -0.22
C HIS A 35 -4.50 8.61 -0.35
N ALA A 36 -5.60 7.92 -0.04
CA ALA A 36 -5.71 6.48 -0.19
C ALA A 36 -7.15 6.08 -0.54
N GLU A 37 -7.28 5.16 -1.48
CA GLU A 37 -8.53 4.50 -1.85
C GLU A 37 -8.30 2.99 -1.82
N VAL A 38 -9.08 2.28 -0.99
CA VAL A 38 -8.99 0.84 -0.85
C VAL A 38 -10.39 0.23 -0.88
N GLU A 39 -10.60 -0.65 -1.86
CA GLU A 39 -11.84 -1.39 -2.08
C GLU A 39 -11.45 -2.80 -2.55
N LEU A 40 -10.93 -3.63 -1.66
CA LEU A 40 -10.45 -4.97 -2.02
C LEU A 40 -11.62 -5.88 -2.43
N PRO A 41 -11.45 -6.75 -3.44
CA PRO A 41 -10.22 -7.02 -4.21
C PRO A 41 -10.08 -6.15 -5.47
N HIS A 42 -10.79 -5.04 -5.58
CA HIS A 42 -10.90 -4.26 -6.82
C HIS A 42 -9.88 -3.13 -6.89
N ARG A 43 -9.61 -2.45 -5.79
CA ARG A 43 -8.79 -1.24 -5.78
C ARG A 43 -7.88 -1.16 -4.56
N TYR A 44 -6.65 -0.76 -4.83
CA TYR A 44 -5.65 -0.41 -3.84
C TYR A 44 -4.77 0.69 -4.41
N ALA A 45 -5.04 1.95 -4.06
CA ALA A 45 -4.37 3.12 -4.63
C ALA A 45 -4.04 4.14 -3.55
N PHE A 46 -2.87 4.78 -3.67
CA PHE A 46 -2.43 5.84 -2.75
C PHE A 46 -1.51 6.82 -3.48
N TRP A 47 -1.62 8.10 -3.15
CA TRP A 47 -0.87 9.17 -3.82
C TRP A 47 -0.73 10.39 -2.92
N GLY A 48 -0.12 11.44 -3.46
CA GLY A 48 0.13 12.71 -2.82
C GLY A 48 1.61 12.97 -2.57
N ARG A 49 1.88 14.07 -1.86
CA ARG A 49 3.21 14.72 -1.83
C ARG A 49 4.38 13.86 -1.33
N TYR A 50 4.10 12.80 -0.57
CA TYR A 50 5.13 11.90 -0.02
C TYR A 50 5.23 10.57 -0.77
N THR A 51 4.35 10.33 -1.74
CA THR A 51 4.38 9.14 -2.59
C THR A 51 5.23 9.44 -3.83
N PRO A 52 6.23 8.61 -4.17
CA PRO A 52 6.93 8.73 -5.43
C PRO A 52 5.96 8.67 -6.61
N GLU A 53 6.10 9.59 -7.57
CA GLU A 53 5.16 9.75 -8.69
C GLU A 53 3.71 10.02 -8.20
N GLY A 54 3.53 10.63 -7.03
CA GLY A 54 2.23 10.76 -6.36
C GLY A 54 1.29 11.87 -6.86
N ASP A 55 1.44 12.36 -8.09
CA ASP A 55 0.51 13.34 -8.66
C ASP A 55 -0.88 12.74 -8.96
N ALA A 56 -0.93 11.43 -9.17
CA ALA A 56 -2.13 10.63 -9.42
C ALA A 56 -1.97 9.21 -8.83
N PRO A 57 -3.05 8.41 -8.74
CA PRO A 57 -2.94 7.01 -8.38
C PRO A 57 -2.30 6.18 -9.50
N HIS A 58 -1.21 5.47 -9.18
CA HIS A 58 -0.46 4.65 -10.14
C HIS A 58 -0.31 3.18 -9.72
N GLN A 59 -0.96 2.79 -8.63
CA GLN A 59 -0.93 1.41 -8.15
C GLN A 59 -1.83 0.52 -9.00
N ARG A 60 -1.32 -0.67 -9.33
CA ARG A 60 -2.11 -1.79 -9.82
C ARG A 60 -2.09 -2.89 -8.77
N LEU A 61 -3.28 -3.27 -8.30
CA LEU A 61 -3.43 -4.40 -7.38
C LEU A 61 -3.13 -5.72 -8.12
N LEU A 62 -2.31 -6.57 -7.50
CA LEU A 62 -1.92 -7.87 -8.04
C LEU A 62 -2.53 -9.02 -7.22
N HIS A 63 -2.56 -8.86 -5.90
CA HIS A 63 -3.05 -9.87 -4.97
C HIS A 63 -3.49 -9.22 -3.65
N ALA A 64 -4.55 -9.73 -3.04
CA ALA A 64 -4.98 -9.32 -1.71
C ALA A 64 -5.68 -10.48 -0.98
N ASP A 65 -5.08 -10.91 0.13
CA ASP A 65 -5.69 -11.76 1.14
C ASP A 65 -5.23 -11.31 2.54
N GLU A 66 -5.68 -12.00 3.59
CA GLU A 66 -5.40 -11.66 4.99
C GLU A 66 -3.91 -11.62 5.36
N ARG A 67 -3.03 -12.20 4.53
CA ARG A 67 -1.59 -12.42 4.81
C ARG A 67 -0.68 -11.78 3.77
N ILE A 68 -1.17 -11.59 2.54
CA ILE A 68 -0.40 -11.14 1.40
C ILE A 68 -1.16 -10.01 0.70
N LEU A 69 -0.51 -8.84 0.62
CA LEU A 69 -0.93 -7.71 -0.20
C LEU A 69 0.15 -7.44 -1.24
N GLY A 70 -0.19 -7.59 -2.51
CA GLY A 70 0.70 -7.38 -3.64
C GLY A 70 0.18 -6.26 -4.54
N SER A 71 0.99 -5.24 -4.78
CA SER A 71 0.72 -4.19 -5.76
C SER A 71 1.98 -3.84 -6.54
N SER A 72 1.80 -3.30 -7.74
CA SER A 72 2.89 -2.72 -8.53
C SER A 72 2.59 -1.27 -8.83
N GLN A 73 3.61 -0.41 -8.71
CA GLN A 73 3.55 0.95 -9.25
C GLN A 73 3.76 0.90 -10.76
N MET A 74 2.80 1.42 -11.52
CA MET A 74 2.96 1.65 -12.95
C MET A 74 3.75 2.93 -13.13
N ARG A 75 4.93 2.86 -13.76
CA ARG A 75 5.64 4.07 -14.20
C ARG A 75 4.99 4.57 -15.49
N VAL A 76 4.77 5.87 -15.58
CA VAL A 76 4.37 6.54 -16.83
C VAL A 76 5.54 6.59 -17.81
#